data_AF-A0A376BTP7-F1
#
_entry.id   AF-A0A376BTP7-F1
#
_cell.length_a   1.000
_cell.length_b   1.000
_cell.length_c   1.000
_cell.angle_alpha   90.00
_cell.angle_beta   90.00
_cell.angle_gamma   90.00
#
_symmetry.space_group_name_H-M   'P 1'
#
loop_
_entity.id
_entity.type
_entity.pdbx_description
1 polymer ?
#
loop_
_entity_poly.entity_id
_entity_poly.type
_entity_poly.pdbx_seq_one_letter_code
_entity_poly.pdbx_strand_id
1 'polypeptide(L)'
;MTSKLKLNPNPTFELLVSVPVAGKLENEDVLFTVKHLPQTKLAEMFDDGIVYREFGKEMVTGWDIDAPFNQDNLMILFDNYPQSAFLLFKAYEAEYYKAAGKN
;
A
#
# COMPACT_ATOMS: atom_id res chain seq x y z
N MET A 1 3.36 25.39 16.26
CA MET A 1 3.12 24.05 16.84
C MET A 1 4.27 23.16 16.42
N THR A 2 5.30 23.05 17.26
CA THR A 2 6.56 22.34 16.92
C THR A 2 6.33 20.84 17.04
N SER A 3 5.84 20.21 15.97
CA SER A 3 5.67 18.76 15.90
C SER A 3 7.05 18.09 16.02
N LYS A 4 7.37 17.60 17.22
CA LYS A 4 8.58 16.82 17.47
C LYS A 4 8.54 15.58 16.58
N LEU A 5 9.53 15.44 15.71
CA LEU A 5 9.73 14.29 14.85
C LEU A 5 9.94 13.06 15.75
N LYS A 6 8.94 12.17 15.84
CA LYS A 6 9.07 10.92 16.59
C LYS A 6 9.97 9.98 15.79
N LEU A 7 10.97 9.38 16.45
CA LEU A 7 11.94 8.47 15.84
C LEU A 7 11.28 7.22 15.23
N ASN A 8 10.11 6.82 15.74
CA ASN A 8 9.30 5.76 15.18
C ASN A 8 7.82 6.18 15.21
N PRO A 9 7.34 6.94 14.21
CA PRO A 9 5.97 7.45 14.25
C PRO A 9 4.93 6.36 14.00
N ASN A 10 5.33 5.15 13.53
CA ASN A 10 4.44 4.08 13.05
C ASN A 10 3.16 4.64 12.38
N PRO A 11 3.27 5.63 11.47
CA PRO A 11 2.08 6.27 10.95
C PRO A 11 1.34 5.25 10.09
N THR A 12 0.08 5.03 10.41
CA THR A 12 -0.88 4.45 9.48
C THR A 12 -1.42 5.60 8.64
N PHE A 13 -1.40 5.45 7.33
CA PHE A 13 -1.94 6.44 6.41
C PHE A 13 -2.81 5.76 5.36
N GLU A 14 -3.66 6.56 4.73
CA GLU A 14 -4.63 6.10 3.75
C GLU A 14 -4.09 6.38 2.35
N LEU A 15 -4.08 5.36 1.51
CA LEU A 15 -3.63 5.40 0.13
C LEU A 15 -4.82 5.14 -0.79
N LEU A 16 -5.12 6.12 -1.64
CA LEU A 16 -6.11 5.96 -2.70
C LEU A 16 -5.45 5.29 -3.91
N VAL A 17 -5.91 4.09 -4.24
CA VAL A 17 -5.37 3.25 -5.32
C VAL A 17 -6.47 2.99 -6.33
N SER A 18 -6.29 3.50 -7.54
CA SER A 18 -7.23 3.29 -8.64
C SER A 18 -6.99 1.93 -9.29
N VAL A 19 -7.80 0.93 -8.95
CA VAL A 19 -7.65 -0.45 -9.41
C VAL A 19 -8.37 -0.64 -10.76
N PRO A 20 -7.67 -1.10 -11.82
CA PRO A 20 -8.31 -1.39 -13.10
C PRO A 20 -9.13 -2.68 -13.01
N VAL A 21 -10.41 -2.59 -13.34
CA VAL A 21 -11.33 -3.72 -13.38
C VAL A 21 -11.36 -4.31 -14.79
N ALA A 22 -10.90 -5.56 -14.93
CA ALA A 22 -10.91 -6.25 -16.23
C ALA A 22 -12.34 -6.31 -16.80
N GLY A 23 -12.54 -5.75 -17.99
CA GLY A 23 -13.84 -5.70 -18.67
C GLY A 23 -14.70 -4.47 -18.36
N LYS A 24 -14.29 -3.58 -17.45
CA LYS A 24 -14.84 -2.22 -17.33
C LYS A 24 -13.85 -1.20 -17.89
N LEU A 25 -14.37 -0.13 -18.49
CA LEU A 25 -13.58 1.00 -18.98
C LEU A 25 -13.11 1.94 -17.85
N GLU A 26 -13.73 1.82 -16.67
CA GLU A 26 -13.49 2.69 -15.52
C GLU A 26 -12.71 1.94 -14.45
N ASN A 27 -11.71 2.62 -13.87
CA ASN A 27 -10.99 2.15 -12.71
C ASN A 27 -11.82 2.42 -11.46
N GLU A 28 -11.69 1.55 -10.45
CA GLU A 28 -12.35 1.73 -9.16
C GLU A 28 -11.33 2.24 -8.14
N ASP A 29 -11.60 3.40 -7.56
CA ASP A 29 -10.74 3.98 -6.54
C ASP A 29 -10.99 3.30 -5.19
N VAL A 30 -9.98 2.58 -4.72
CA VAL A 30 -10.01 1.87 -3.43
C VAL A 30 -9.12 2.59 -2.44
N LEU A 31 -9.65 2.90 -1.27
CA LEU A 31 -8.87 3.46 -0.17
C LEU A 31 -8.26 2.32 0.66
N PHE A 32 -6.93 2.24 0.70
CA PHE A 32 -6.20 1.27 1.50
C PHE A 32 -5.59 1.95 2.72
N THR A 33 -5.82 1.42 3.91
CA THR A 33 -5.10 1.82 5.11
C THR A 33 -3.83 0.99 5.22
N VAL A 34 -2.68 1.67 5.24
CA VAL A 34 -1.37 1.01 5.24
C VAL A 34 -0.53 1.53 6.41
N LYS A 35 0.29 0.66 6.99
CA LYS A 35 1.29 1.06 7.98
C LYS A 35 2.63 1.34 7.31
N HIS A 36 3.36 2.30 7.85
CA HIS A 36 4.75 2.54 7.47
C HIS A 36 5.64 1.33 7.76
N LEU A 37 6.42 0.93 6.76
CA LEU A 37 7.50 -0.05 6.88
C LEU A 37 8.85 0.68 6.95
N PRO A 38 9.78 0.23 7.84
CA PRO A 38 11.10 0.82 7.93
C PRO A 38 11.89 0.60 6.64
N GLN A 39 12.75 1.56 6.30
CA GLN A 39 13.56 1.53 5.08
C GLN A 39 14.40 0.24 4.95
N THR A 40 14.86 -0.33 6.06
CA THR A 40 15.61 -1.59 6.06
C THR A 40 14.78 -2.74 5.50
N LYS A 41 13.50 -2.85 5.90
CA LYS A 41 12.60 -3.90 5.40
C LYS A 41 12.28 -3.72 3.93
N LEU A 42 12.09 -2.47 3.50
CA LEU A 42 11.93 -2.16 2.08
C LEU A 42 13.18 -2.59 1.30
N ALA A 43 14.38 -2.21 1.76
CA ALA A 43 15.63 -2.56 1.10
C ALA A 43 15.85 -4.07 0.99
N GLU A 44 15.54 -4.84 2.05
CA GLU A 44 15.55 -6.31 2.00
C GLU A 44 14.62 -6.84 0.89
N MET A 45 13.39 -6.31 0.81
CA MET A 45 12.42 -6.72 -0.21
C MET A 45 12.80 -6.31 -1.64
N PHE A 46 13.52 -5.18 -1.81
CA PHE A 46 14.07 -4.77 -3.10
C PHE A 46 15.21 -5.70 -3.57
N ASP A 47 16.02 -6.22 -2.64
CA ASP A 47 17.16 -7.09 -2.95
C ASP A 47 16.73 -8.52 -3.31
N ASP A 48 15.77 -9.08 -2.57
CA ASP A 48 15.22 -10.44 -2.81
C ASP A 48 14.31 -10.51 -4.06
N GLY A 49 13.87 -9.35 -4.57
CA GLY A 49 12.90 -9.23 -5.66
C GLY A 49 11.48 -9.08 -5.13
N ILE A 50 10.91 -7.88 -5.33
CA ILE A 50 9.65 -7.49 -4.70
C ILE A 50 8.50 -8.38 -5.17
N VAL A 51 7.96 -9.17 -4.24
CA VAL A 51 6.67 -9.82 -4.41
C VAL A 51 5.58 -8.87 -3.91
N TYR A 52 4.98 -8.11 -4.82
CA TYR A 52 3.99 -7.06 -4.48
C TYR A 52 2.82 -7.57 -3.63
N ARG A 53 2.43 -8.84 -3.78
CA ARG A 53 1.36 -9.47 -3.00
C ARG A 53 1.74 -9.62 -1.53
N GLU A 54 2.96 -10.08 -1.26
CA GLU A 54 3.49 -10.23 0.10
C GLU A 54 3.73 -8.87 0.74
N PHE A 55 4.22 -7.91 -0.05
CA PHE A 55 4.35 -6.53 0.37
C PHE A 55 3.02 -5.93 0.84
N GLY A 56 1.98 -6.05 0.01
CA GLY A 56 0.63 -5.61 0.35
C GLY A 56 0.10 -6.29 1.61
N LYS A 57 0.31 -7.61 1.77
CA LYS A 57 -0.12 -8.36 2.95
C LYS A 57 0.54 -7.88 4.24
N GLU A 58 1.80 -7.50 4.18
CA GLU A 58 2.52 -7.03 5.36
C GLU A 58 2.11 -5.60 5.75
N MET A 59 1.91 -4.70 4.78
CA MET A 59 1.65 -3.28 5.05
C MET A 59 0.17 -2.91 5.21
N VAL A 60 -0.74 -3.58 4.50
CA VAL A 60 -2.17 -3.21 4.49
C VAL A 60 -2.78 -3.68 5.81
N THR A 61 -3.41 -2.76 6.51
CA THR A 61 -4.10 -3.01 7.79
C THR A 61 -5.60 -2.78 7.69
N GLY A 62 -6.08 -2.23 6.57
CA GLY A 62 -7.49 -1.98 6.32
C GLY A 62 -7.74 -1.56 4.88
N TRP A 63 -8.99 -1.56 4.48
CA TRP A 63 -9.45 -1.03 3.20
C TRP A 63 -10.86 -0.45 3.33
N ASP A 64 -11.28 0.35 2.35
CA ASP A 64 -12.65 0.85 2.18
C ASP A 64 -13.26 0.18 0.95
N ILE A 65 -13.50 -1.13 1.05
CA ILE A 65 -14.18 -1.95 0.05
C ILE A 65 -15.46 -2.48 0.70
N ASP A 66 -16.50 -2.74 -0.11
CA ASP A 66 -17.73 -3.44 0.30
C ASP A 66 -17.49 -4.94 0.61
N ALA A 67 -16.41 -5.24 1.34
CA ALA A 67 -16.02 -6.57 1.78
C ALA A 67 -15.22 -6.46 3.08
N PRO A 68 -15.34 -7.41 4.02
CA PRO A 68 -14.57 -7.37 5.26
C PRO A 68 -13.07 -7.51 4.97
N PHE A 69 -12.26 -6.65 5.59
CA PHE A 69 -10.81 -6.75 5.50
C PHE A 69 -10.30 -7.98 6.23
N ASN A 70 -9.63 -8.87 5.50
CA ASN A 70 -8.81 -9.96 6.04
C ASN A 70 -7.76 -10.35 5.00
N GLN A 71 -6.73 -11.10 5.44
CA GLN A 71 -5.62 -11.46 4.57
C GLN A 71 -6.05 -12.35 3.39
N ASP A 72 -7.03 -13.23 3.57
CA ASP A 72 -7.56 -14.06 2.49
C ASP A 72 -8.25 -13.22 1.41
N ASN A 73 -9.12 -12.30 1.81
CA ASN A 73 -9.80 -11.38 0.91
C ASN A 73 -8.83 -10.45 0.19
N LEU A 74 -7.75 -10.01 0.85
CA LEU A 74 -6.69 -9.23 0.21
C LEU A 74 -5.99 -10.04 -0.88
N MET A 75 -5.71 -11.33 -0.62
CA MET A 75 -5.12 -12.21 -1.63
C MET A 75 -6.07 -12.48 -2.78
N ILE A 76 -7.38 -12.61 -2.52
CA ILE A 76 -8.45 -12.72 -3.53
C ILE A 76 -8.51 -11.45 -4.38
N LEU A 77 -8.40 -10.27 -3.79
CA LEU A 77 -8.34 -9.00 -4.53
C LEU A 77 -7.13 -9.00 -5.46
N PHE A 78 -5.94 -9.35 -4.97
CA PHE A 78 -4.74 -9.39 -5.78
C PHE A 78 -4.79 -10.47 -6.88
N ASP A 79 -5.57 -11.54 -6.68
CA ASP A 79 -5.76 -12.60 -7.68
C ASP A 79 -6.72 -12.15 -8.80
N ASN A 80 -7.84 -11.52 -8.43
CA ASN A 80 -8.84 -11.01 -9.38
C ASN A 80 -8.37 -9.73 -10.10
N TYR A 81 -7.55 -8.93 -9.42
CA TYR A 81 -7.01 -7.67 -9.92
C TYR A 81 -5.49 -7.70 -9.85
N PRO A 82 -4.79 -8.38 -10.78
CA PRO A 82 -3.33 -8.58 -10.70
C PRO A 82 -2.53 -7.27 -10.65
N GLN A 83 -3.08 -6.19 -11.21
CA GLN A 83 -2.45 -4.87 -11.20
C GLN A 83 -2.58 -4.14 -9.85
N SER A 84 -3.53 -4.53 -8.99
CA SER A 84 -3.82 -3.83 -7.73
C SER A 84 -2.64 -3.84 -6.76
N ALA A 85 -1.95 -4.97 -6.61
CA ALA A 85 -0.77 -5.08 -5.74
C ALA A 85 0.38 -4.16 -6.19
N PHE A 86 0.61 -4.07 -7.51
CA PHE A 86 1.62 -3.17 -8.07
C PHE A 86 1.23 -1.69 -7.88
N LEU A 87 -0.03 -1.34 -8.11
CA LEU A 87 -0.51 0.04 -7.95
C LEU A 87 -0.50 0.48 -6.49
N LEU A 88 -0.82 -0.42 -5.57
CA LEU A 88 -0.67 -0.20 -4.13
C LEU A 88 0.80 0.07 -3.77
N PHE A 89 1.73 -0.75 -4.25
CA PHE A 89 3.16 -0.54 -4.05
C PHE A 89 3.60 0.82 -4.59
N LYS A 90 3.18 1.17 -5.82
CA LYS A 90 3.51 2.46 -6.44
C LYS A 90 2.96 3.66 -5.67
N ALA A 91 1.72 3.57 -5.17
CA ALA A 91 1.11 4.60 -4.35
C ALA A 91 1.85 4.76 -3.02
N TYR A 92 2.26 3.64 -2.41
CA TYR A 92 3.06 3.63 -1.19
C TYR A 92 4.44 4.24 -1.42
N GLU A 93 5.14 3.83 -2.48
CA GLU A 93 6.45 4.37 -2.84
C GLU A 93 6.38 5.89 -3.05
N ALA A 94 5.36 6.34 -3.77
CA ALA A 94 5.12 7.76 -4.00
C ALA A 94 4.92 8.53 -2.68
N GLU A 95 4.09 8.04 -1.77
CA GLU A 95 3.89 8.70 -0.46
C GLU A 95 5.15 8.63 0.42
N TYR A 96 5.83 7.49 0.42
CA TYR A 96 7.05 7.24 1.19
C TYR A 96 8.20 8.18 0.79
N TYR A 97 8.47 8.33 -0.52
CA TYR A 97 9.51 9.24 -1.00
C TYR A 97 9.06 10.70 -1.11
N LYS A 98 7.77 10.98 -1.29
CA LYS A 98 7.22 12.34 -1.22
C LYS A 98 7.31 12.91 0.19
N ALA A 99 7.18 12.08 1.22
CA ALA A 99 7.47 12.48 2.60
C ALA A 99 8.95 12.87 2.83
N ALA A 100 9.89 12.32 2.04
CA ALA A 100 11.31 12.68 2.10
C ALA A 100 11.66 13.97 1.33
N GLY A 101 10.80 14.42 0.42
CA GLY A 101 11.07 15.50 -0.55
C GLY A 101 10.67 16.92 -0.14
N LYS A 102 10.21 17.17 1.09
CA LYS A 102 10.01 18.54 1.60
C LYS A 102 11.17 18.96 2.51
N ASN A 103 12.29 19.36 1.91
CA ASN A 103 13.30 20.23 2.52
C ASN A 103 13.69 21.31 1.51
#